data_AF-A0A6P0XD95-F1
#
_entry.id   AF-A0A6P0XD95-F1
#
_cell.length_a   1.000
_cell.length_b   1.000
_cell.length_c   1.000
_cell.angle_alpha   90.00
_cell.angle_beta   90.00
_cell.angle_gamma   90.00
#
_symmetry.space_group_name_H-M   'P 1'
#
loop_
_entity.id
_entity.type
_entity.pdbx_description
1 polymer ?
#
loop_
_entity_poly.entity_id
_entity_poly.type
_entity_poly.pdbx_seq_one_letter_code
_entity_poly.pdbx_strand_id
1 'polypeptide(L)' 'KLLGLNVLDRQYIINNQRCDILAVDSHKKLVILELKNVEDRGIVQQLTRYYDALLPKYCGLKPPLLRG' A
#
# COMPACT_ATOMS: atom_id res chain seq x y z
N LYS A 1 -7.94 14.96 2.27
CA LYS A 1 -7.39 13.88 3.12
C LYS A 1 -8.18 12.61 2.86
N LEU A 2 -7.54 11.50 2.52
CA LEU A 2 -8.23 10.23 2.23
C LEU A 2 -8.23 9.38 3.50
N LEU A 3 -9.37 9.17 4.16
CA LEU A 3 -9.50 8.34 5.37
C LEU A 3 -8.50 8.69 6.50
N GLY A 4 -8.09 9.96 6.60
CA GLY A 4 -7.06 10.39 7.56
C GLY A 4 -5.63 9.93 7.25
N LEU A 5 -5.41 9.29 6.10
CA LEU A 5 -4.11 8.78 5.64
C LEU A 5 -3.30 9.85 4.92
N ASN A 6 -1.97 9.67 4.99
CA ASN A 6 -1.02 10.38 4.15
C ASN A 6 -0.72 9.52 2.93
N VAL A 7 -1.23 9.92 1.76
CA VAL A 7 -1.00 9.22 0.50
C VAL A 7 0.47 9.35 0.11
N LEU A 8 1.13 8.22 -0.16
CA LEU A 8 2.49 8.16 -0.69
C LEU A 8 2.45 8.15 -2.22
N ASP A 9 1.58 7.34 -2.81
CA ASP A 9 1.45 7.23 -4.26
C ASP A 9 0.04 6.75 -4.65
N ARG A 10 -0.35 7.04 -5.90
CA ARG A 10 -1.57 6.57 -6.54
C ARG A 10 -1.19 5.77 -7.78
N GLN A 11 -1.92 4.70 -8.04
CA GLN A 11 -1.61 3.78 -9.13
C GLN A 11 -0.18 3.23 -9.05
N TYR A 12 0.26 2.92 -7.82
CA TYR A 12 1.60 2.43 -7.54
C TYR A 12 1.84 1.09 -8.23
N ILE A 13 2.92 1.02 -9.02
CA ILE A 13 3.30 -0.21 -9.72
C ILE A 13 4.25 -1.03 -8.85
N ILE A 14 3.83 -2.25 -8.51
CA ILE A 14 4.60 -3.23 -7.75
C ILE A 14 4.52 -4.59 -8.44
N ASN A 15 5.67 -5.18 -8.76
CA ASN A 15 5.76 -6.47 -9.48
C ASN A 15 4.82 -6.57 -10.69
N ASN A 16 4.82 -5.51 -11.54
CA ASN A 16 3.97 -5.37 -12.72
C ASN A 16 2.45 -5.36 -12.44
N GLN A 17 2.04 -5.22 -11.18
CA GLN A 17 0.66 -5.04 -10.77
C GLN A 17 0.44 -3.60 -10.31
N ARG A 18 -0.77 -3.08 -10.51
CA ARG A 18 -1.14 -1.72 -10.10
C ARG A 18 -1.95 -1.78 -8.82
N CYS A 19 -1.40 -1.25 -7.74
CA CYS A 19 -2.11 -0.95 -6.50
C CYS A 19 -2.72 0.45 -6.61
N ASP A 20 -4.01 0.60 -6.29
CA ASP A 20 -4.68 1.89 -6.50
C ASP A 20 -4.10 3.01 -5.64
N ILE A 21 -3.87 2.77 -4.34
CA ILE A 21 -3.32 3.77 -3.43
C ILE A 21 -2.39 3.13 -2.41
N LEU A 22 -1.17 3.67 -2.33
CA LEU A 22 -0.21 3.38 -1.27
C LEU A 22 -0.16 4.57 -0.32
N ALA A 23 -0.25 4.33 0.99
CA ALA A 23 -0.32 5.38 2.00
C ALA A 23 0.37 4.97 3.30
N VAL A 24 0.42 5.91 4.25
CA VAL A 24 0.71 5.62 5.65
C VAL A 24 -0.31 6.24 6.59
N ASP A 25 -0.54 5.56 7.70
CA ASP A 25 -1.36 6.09 8.79
C ASP A 25 -0.60 7.13 9.65
N SER A 26 -1.27 7.63 10.69
CA SER A 26 -0.67 8.58 11.64
C SER A 26 0.51 8.00 12.44
N HIS A 27 0.59 6.67 12.54
CA HIS A 27 1.68 5.94 13.20
C HIS A 27 2.77 5.48 12.21
N LYS A 28 2.76 6.00 10.98
CA LYS A 28 3.71 5.63 9.91
C LYS A 28 3.66 4.16 9.51
N LYS A 29 2.56 3.45 9.79
CA LYS A 29 2.34 2.09 9.28
C LYS A 29 1.91 2.17 7.82
N LEU A 30 2.44 1.26 7.01
CA LEU A 30 2.09 1.14 5.60
C LEU A 30 0.63 0.73 5.46
N VAL A 31 -0.09 1.39 4.55
CA VAL A 31 -1.47 1.10 4.21
C VAL A 31 -1.59 0.90 2.69
N ILE A 32 -2.20 -0.21 2.30
CA ILE A 32 -2.50 -0.58 0.92
C ILE A 32 -4.02 -0.47 0.75
N LEU A 33 -4.47 0.33 -0.20
CA LEU A 33 -5.89 0.53 -0.50
C LEU A 33 -6.16 0.15 -1.96
N GLU A 34 -7.12 -0.75 -2.14
CA GLU A 34 -7.62 -1.17 -3.45
C GLU A 34 -9.10 -0.80 -3.55
N LEU A 35 -9.49 -0.17 -4.67
CA LEU A 35 -10.85 0.30 -4.88
C LEU A 35 -11.61 -0.68 -5.77
N LYS A 36 -12.75 -1.17 -5.29
CA LYS A 36 -13.64 -2.06 -6.07
C LYS A 36 -15.06 -1.53 -5.97
N ASN A 37 -15.72 -1.43 -7.12
CA ASN A 37 -17.14 -1.05 -7.21
C ASN A 37 -18.08 -2.26 -7.16
N VAL A 38 -17.52 -3.47 -7.12
CA VAL A 38 -18.22 -4.75 -7.04
C VAL A 38 -17.44 -5.69 -6.13
N GLU A 39 -18.08 -6.75 -5.67
CA GLU A 39 -17.39 -7.82 -4.96
C GLU A 39 -16.29 -8.43 -5.84
N ASP A 40 -15.08 -8.57 -5.29
CA ASP A 40 -13.96 -9.24 -5.94
C ASP A 40 -13.46 -10.37 -5.03
N ARG A 41 -13.70 -11.62 -5.46
CA ARG A 41 -13.32 -12.82 -4.69
C ARG A 41 -11.81 -13.05 -4.62
N GLY A 42 -11.02 -12.36 -5.45
CA GLY A 42 -9.56 -12.43 -5.47
C GLY A 42 -8.87 -11.31 -4.68
N ILE A 43 -9.63 -10.41 -4.05
CA ILE A 43 -9.09 -9.21 -3.40
C ILE A 43 -8.10 -9.53 -2.29
N VAL A 44 -8.38 -10.55 -1.48
CA VAL A 44 -7.52 -10.94 -0.36
C VAL A 44 -6.17 -11.43 -0.91
N GLN A 45 -6.16 -12.31 -1.91
CA GLN A 45 -4.91 -12.80 -2.51
C GLN A 45 -4.16 -11.67 -3.22
N GLN A 46 -4.85 -10.71 -3.82
CA GLN A 46 -4.23 -9.52 -4.41
C GLN A 46 -3.52 -8.67 -3.35
N LEU A 47 -4.19 -8.37 -2.24
CA LEU A 47 -3.59 -7.62 -1.13
C LEU A 47 -2.44 -8.36 -0.47
N THR A 48 -2.52 -9.70 -0.31
CA THR A 48 -1.41 -10.52 0.19
C THR A 48 -0.17 -10.39 -0.70
N ARG A 49 -0.33 -10.48 -2.03
CA ARG A 49 0.81 -10.30 -2.95
C ARG A 49 1.42 -8.91 -2.86
N TYR A 50 0.61 -7.87 -2.71
CA TYR A 50 1.12 -6.50 -2.54
C TYR A 50 1.89 -6.35 -1.24
N TYR A 51 1.36 -6.89 -0.14
CA TYR A 51 2.04 -6.92 1.14
C TYR A 51 3.39 -7.64 1.05
N ASP A 52 3.42 -8.85 0.49
CA ASP A 52 4.65 -9.64 0.34
C ASP A 52 5.70 -8.92 -0.52
N ALA A 53 5.27 -8.27 -1.61
CA ALA A 53 6.17 -7.52 -2.48
C ALA A 53 6.72 -6.24 -1.83
N LEU A 54 5.96 -5.64 -0.91
CA LEU A 54 6.36 -4.44 -0.18
C LEU A 54 7.13 -4.77 1.10
N LEU A 55 6.94 -5.96 1.67
CA LEU A 55 7.55 -6.35 2.93
C LEU A 55 9.08 -6.15 2.93
N PRO A 56 9.87 -6.57 1.92
CA PRO A 56 11.32 -6.31 1.92
C PRO A 56 11.70 -4.83 1.87
N LYS A 57 10.86 -3.98 1.26
CA LYS A 57 11.10 -2.53 1.20
C LYS A 57 10.87 -1.85 2.54
N TYR A 58 9.96 -2.37 3.37
CA TYR A 58 9.53 -1.72 4.61
C TYR A 58 9.90 -2.51 5.88
N CYS A 59 10.30 -3.77 5.75
CA CYS A 59 10.86 -4.63 6.80
C CYS A 59 12.38 -4.59 6.69
N GLY A 60 13.03 -3.86 7.60
CA GLY A 60 14.47 -3.58 7.58
C GLY A 60 14.79 -2.08 7.53
N LEU A 61 13.82 -1.24 7.21
CA LEU A 61 13.94 0.20 7.39
C LEU A 61 13.66 0.56 8.85
N LYS A 62 14.69 1.06 9.56
CA LYS A 62 14.44 1.98 10.66
C LYS A 62 13.52 3.11 10.16
N PRO A 63 12.70 3.72 11.02
CA PRO A 63 11.67 4.68 10.62
C PRO A 63 12.17 6.11 10.31
N PRO A 64 13.08 6.36 9.34
CA PRO A 64 13.10 7.70 8.73
C PRO A 64 13.20 7.77 7.21
N LEU A 65 13.06 6.68 6.44
CA LEU A 65 13.25 6.73 4.98
C LEU A 65 12.00 7.07 4.13
N LEU A 66 10.90 7.48 4.77
CA LEU A 66 9.82 8.21 4.09
C LEU A 66 10.11 9.71 4.20
N ARG A 67 11.03 10.22 3.37
CA ARG A 67 11.24 11.66 3.16
C ARG A 67 10.79 12.04 1.76
N GLY A 68 10.09 13.18 1.69
CA GLY A 68 9.84 13.96 0.48
C GLY A 68 8.51 13.68 -0.15
#